data_AF-A0A7C3T5P8-F1
#
_entry.id   AF-A0A7C3T5P8-F1
#
_cell.length_a   1.000
_cell.length_b   1.000
_cell.length_c   1.000
_cell.angle_alpha   90.00
_cell.angle_beta   90.00
_cell.angle_gamma   90.00
#
_symmetry.space_group_name_H-M   'P 1'
#
loop_
_entity.id
_entity.type
_entity.pdbx_description
1 polymer ?
#
loop_
_entity_poly.entity_id
_entity_poly.type
_entity_poly.pdbx_seq_one_letter_code
_entity_poly.pdbx_strand_id
1 'polypeptide(L)'
;MYCPECGFDAGDANFCPECGADLAAVRAAAGRARTTGNQRRRPRPAAAASSREGREVKAAPAQTGRQPAKSAVFSPLVIWLLVAIAAATALAIVFIVNRSSGTAAGGGSQSVAGVSTSVPPADTSGTYAELVQRANSLYDQGAKASQDTSANGQALSAEYFAVAAKVYAAAWKKQPGDPAVGTDYATSLFYSGQIDAAIKQIDKVLAKNPTYQNALYNKGNYLAMKARIAKQDGNTAEATKLFAQAKASYEAAVKVDPNSESGKAAAQQEALVAKGQ
;
A
#
# COMPACT_ATOMS: atom_id res chain seq x y z
N MET A 1 -16.58 -9.13 4.57
CA MET A 1 -15.94 -10.34 5.15
C MET A 1 -14.46 -10.07 5.24
N TYR A 2 -13.79 -10.47 6.31
CA TYR A 2 -12.37 -10.15 6.48
C TYR A 2 -11.46 -11.08 5.66
N CYS A 3 -10.46 -10.50 5.01
CA CYS A 3 -9.41 -11.23 4.33
C CYS A 3 -8.51 -11.94 5.36
N PRO A 4 -8.27 -13.26 5.21
CA PRO A 4 -7.43 -13.99 6.16
C PRO A 4 -5.94 -13.64 6.07
N GLU A 5 -5.49 -13.09 4.93
CA GLU A 5 -4.09 -12.77 4.68
C GLU A 5 -3.68 -11.42 5.27
N CYS A 6 -4.54 -10.40 5.16
CA CYS A 6 -4.19 -9.02 5.55
C CYS A 6 -5.16 -8.37 6.54
N GLY A 7 -6.29 -9.03 6.86
CA GLY A 7 -7.30 -8.49 7.77
C GLY A 7 -8.18 -7.38 7.21
N PHE A 8 -8.06 -7.03 5.92
CA PHE A 8 -8.93 -6.03 5.27
C PHE A 8 -10.38 -6.52 5.15
N ASP A 9 -11.37 -5.64 5.35
CA ASP A 9 -12.78 -5.97 5.13
C ASP A 9 -13.14 -5.88 3.64
N ALA A 10 -13.10 -7.03 2.97
CA ALA A 10 -13.33 -7.13 1.54
C ALA A 10 -14.82 -7.31 1.16
N GLY A 11 -15.76 -7.15 2.10
CA GLY A 11 -17.20 -7.21 1.79
C GLY A 11 -17.61 -8.53 1.10
N ASP A 12 -18.09 -8.43 -0.14
CA ASP A 12 -18.48 -9.51 -1.05
C ASP A 12 -17.58 -9.63 -2.30
N ALA A 13 -16.37 -9.06 -2.28
CA ALA A 13 -15.40 -9.17 -3.37
C ALA A 13 -14.77 -10.57 -3.50
N ASN A 14 -14.61 -11.10 -4.73
CA ASN A 14 -13.93 -12.39 -4.97
C ASN A 14 -12.41 -12.32 -4.74
N PHE A 15 -11.83 -11.12 -4.78
CA PHE A 15 -10.40 -10.89 -4.55
C PHE A 15 -10.22 -9.75 -3.55
N CYS A 16 -9.20 -9.84 -2.70
CA CYS A 16 -8.87 -8.78 -1.75
C CYS A 16 -8.22 -7.59 -2.48
N PRO A 17 -8.74 -6.36 -2.34
CA PRO A 17 -8.18 -5.19 -3.03
C PRO A 17 -6.83 -4.75 -2.46
N GLU A 18 -6.51 -5.11 -1.22
CA GLU A 18 -5.26 -4.71 -0.56
C GLU A 18 -4.09 -5.65 -0.86
N CYS A 19 -4.34 -6.96 -0.93
CA CYS A 19 -3.28 -7.96 -1.07
C CYS A 19 -3.47 -8.94 -2.22
N GLY A 20 -4.55 -8.81 -3.00
CA GLY A 20 -4.83 -9.68 -4.15
C GLY A 20 -5.26 -11.11 -3.81
N ALA A 21 -5.40 -11.46 -2.52
CA ALA A 21 -5.79 -12.81 -2.11
C ALA A 21 -7.15 -13.23 -2.69
N ASP A 22 -7.27 -14.48 -3.15
CA ASP A 22 -8.54 -15.06 -3.60
C ASP A 22 -9.44 -15.36 -2.40
N LEU A 23 -10.61 -14.73 -2.38
CA LEU A 23 -11.60 -14.81 -1.30
C LEU A 23 -12.79 -15.70 -1.66
N ALA A 24 -12.84 -16.30 -2.85
CA ALA A 24 -13.96 -17.12 -3.31
C ALA A 24 -14.20 -18.33 -2.38
N ALA A 25 -13.13 -19.00 -1.93
CA ALA A 25 -13.21 -20.13 -1.01
C ALA A 25 -13.70 -19.71 0.40
N VAL A 26 -13.23 -18.55 0.88
CA VAL A 26 -13.63 -17.98 2.17
C VAL A 26 -15.12 -17.63 2.18
N ARG A 27 -15.64 -17.10 1.06
CA ARG A 27 -17.07 -16.82 0.87
C ARG A 27 -17.90 -18.10 0.87
N ALA A 28 -17.46 -19.13 0.16
CA ALA A 28 -18.15 -20.42 0.11
C ALA A 28 -18.23 -21.10 1.48
N ALA A 29 -17.25 -20.87 2.36
CA ALA A 29 -17.29 -21.33 3.75
C ALA A 29 -18.28 -20.53 4.61
N ALA A 30 -18.29 -19.19 4.48
CA ALA A 30 -19.21 -18.31 5.21
C ALA A 30 -20.70 -18.53 4.82
N GLY A 31 -20.96 -18.83 3.54
CA GLY A 31 -22.32 -19.17 3.07
C GLY A 31 -22.86 -20.48 3.65
N ARG A 32 -21.99 -21.49 3.83
CA ARG A 32 -22.36 -22.80 4.39
C ARG A 32 -22.70 -22.75 5.89
N ALA A 33 -22.07 -21.86 6.64
CA ALA A 33 -22.40 -21.60 8.05
C ALA A 33 -23.80 -20.96 8.23
N ARG A 34 -24.28 -20.21 7.23
CA ARG A 34 -25.60 -19.57 7.25
C ARG A 34 -26.74 -20.56 6.96
N THR A 35 -26.47 -21.60 6.16
CA THR A 35 -27.46 -22.64 5.81
C THR A 35 -27.69 -23.69 6.90
N THR A 36 -26.75 -23.89 7.82
CA THR A 36 -26.88 -24.86 8.92
C THR A 36 -27.50 -24.26 10.19
N GLY A 37 -27.61 -22.93 10.29
CA GLY A 37 -28.17 -22.24 11.47
C GLY A 37 -29.69 -22.08 11.53
N ASN A 38 -30.43 -22.41 10.45
CA ASN A 38 -31.87 -22.08 10.36
C ASN A 38 -32.83 -23.26 10.62
N GLN A 39 -32.34 -24.43 11.04
CA GLN A 39 -33.19 -25.57 11.37
C GLN A 39 -33.25 -25.80 12.89
N ARG A 40 -33.91 -24.89 13.63
CA ARG A 40 -34.47 -25.16 14.98
C ARG A 40 -35.27 -23.98 15.54
N ARG A 41 -36.33 -23.54 14.86
CA ARG A 41 -37.44 -22.83 15.55
C ARG A 41 -38.78 -23.28 14.99
N ARG A 42 -39.52 -24.01 15.82
CA ARG A 42 -40.92 -24.42 15.59
C ARG A 42 -41.84 -23.19 15.60
N PRO A 43 -42.92 -23.15 14.79
CA PRO A 43 -43.94 -22.11 14.90
C PRO A 43 -44.97 -22.48 16.00
N ARG A 44 -45.40 -21.49 16.78
CA ARG A 44 -46.65 -21.53 17.59
C ARG A 44 -47.72 -20.72 16.86
N PRO A 45 -48.99 -21.12 16.88
CA PRO A 45 -50.04 -20.44 16.13
C PRO A 45 -50.59 -19.22 16.88
N ALA A 46 -51.20 -18.34 16.09
CA ALA A 46 -51.80 -17.07 16.48
C ALA A 46 -53.11 -17.23 17.26
N ALA A 47 -53.39 -16.26 18.14
CA ALA A 47 -54.73 -15.94 18.62
C ALA A 47 -54.87 -14.42 18.77
N ALA A 48 -56.09 -13.96 18.50
CA ALA A 48 -56.46 -12.59 18.17
C ALA A 48 -56.74 -11.66 19.36
N ALA A 49 -56.66 -10.35 19.05
CA ALA A 49 -57.45 -9.20 19.53
C ALA A 49 -57.79 -9.05 21.03
N SER A 50 -57.39 -7.91 21.61
CA SER A 50 -58.35 -6.86 22.01
C SER A 50 -57.64 -5.58 22.47
N SER A 51 -58.30 -4.47 22.17
CA SER A 51 -58.04 -3.08 22.53
C SER A 51 -58.28 -2.77 24.01
N ARG A 52 -57.50 -1.83 24.58
CA ARG A 52 -57.83 -0.84 25.63
C ARG A 52 -56.56 -0.08 26.02
N GLU A 53 -56.48 1.21 25.70
CA GLU A 53 -56.81 2.36 26.57
C GLU A 53 -55.67 2.75 27.53
N GLY A 54 -55.43 4.06 27.58
CA GLY A 54 -54.20 4.66 28.07
C GLY A 54 -53.97 4.55 29.57
N ARG A 55 -52.70 4.73 29.95
CA ARG A 55 -52.34 5.29 31.26
C ARG A 55 -50.92 5.86 31.21
N GLU A 56 -50.81 7.16 31.48
CA GLU A 56 -49.57 7.85 31.82
C GLU A 56 -48.83 7.15 32.96
N VAL A 57 -47.49 7.09 32.88
CA VAL A 57 -46.65 6.96 34.08
C VAL A 57 -45.40 7.83 33.93
N LYS A 58 -45.46 8.96 34.64
CA LYS A 58 -44.42 9.65 35.43
C LYS A 58 -42.95 9.25 35.22
N ALA A 59 -42.16 10.30 34.95
CA ALA A 59 -40.73 10.38 35.20
C ALA A 59 -40.39 10.42 36.71
N ALA A 60 -39.27 9.79 37.07
CA ALA A 60 -38.30 10.14 38.14
C ALA A 60 -37.33 8.96 38.39
N PRO A 61 -36.16 9.13 39.04
CA PRO A 61 -35.27 10.29 39.10
C PRO A 61 -33.80 9.93 38.82
N ALA A 62 -32.98 10.98 38.85
CA ALA A 62 -31.53 11.03 38.67
C ALA A 62 -30.72 9.99 39.47
N GLN A 63 -29.71 9.42 38.81
CA GLN A 63 -28.56 8.79 39.47
C GLN A 63 -27.30 9.62 39.23
N THR A 64 -26.92 10.27 40.32
CA THR A 64 -25.58 10.67 40.78
C THR A 64 -24.37 10.22 39.94
N GLY A 65 -23.67 11.23 39.41
CA GLY A 65 -22.22 11.42 39.44
C GLY A 65 -21.30 10.22 39.33
N ARG A 66 -20.65 10.07 38.16
CA ARG A 66 -19.36 9.38 38.03
C ARG A 66 -18.30 10.41 37.64
N GLN A 67 -17.39 10.68 38.55
CA GLN A 67 -16.24 11.56 38.32
C GLN A 67 -15.30 10.95 37.25
N PRO A 68 -14.70 11.76 36.37
CA PRO A 68 -13.64 11.30 35.49
C PRO A 68 -12.38 10.99 36.33
N ALA A 69 -11.79 9.82 36.07
CA ALA A 69 -10.54 9.40 36.69
C ALA A 69 -9.42 10.40 36.34
N LYS A 70 -8.75 10.93 37.37
CA LYS A 70 -7.60 11.82 37.24
C LYS A 70 -6.45 11.04 36.59
N SER A 71 -6.00 11.47 35.42
CA SER A 71 -4.76 11.01 34.81
C SER A 71 -3.58 11.40 35.69
N ALA A 72 -2.82 10.42 36.18
CA ALA A 72 -1.58 10.66 36.90
C ALA A 72 -0.54 11.28 35.95
N VAL A 73 -0.25 12.56 36.13
CA VAL A 73 0.85 13.24 35.45
C VAL A 73 2.11 12.99 36.28
N PHE A 74 3.04 12.18 35.76
CA PHE A 74 4.30 11.89 36.43
C PHE A 74 5.17 13.16 36.49
N SER A 75 5.72 13.46 37.67
CA SER A 75 6.58 14.61 37.90
C SER A 75 7.83 14.55 36.98
N PRO A 76 8.27 15.68 36.40
CA PRO A 76 9.44 15.71 35.51
C PRO A 76 10.72 15.14 36.14
N LEU A 77 10.84 15.19 37.48
CA LEU A 77 11.94 14.55 38.22
C LEU A 77 11.95 13.02 38.12
N VAL A 78 10.78 12.38 38.03
CA VAL A 78 10.65 10.92 37.87
C VAL A 78 10.98 10.50 36.44
N ILE A 79 10.64 11.33 35.46
CA ILE A 79 10.97 11.10 34.04
C ILE A 79 12.49 11.16 33.82
N TRP A 80 13.18 12.14 34.42
CA TRP A 80 14.64 12.25 34.33
C TRP A 80 15.38 11.11 35.06
N LEU A 81 14.84 10.62 36.18
CA LEU A 81 15.38 9.44 36.89
C LEU A 81 15.26 8.15 36.05
N LEU A 82 14.15 7.97 35.34
CA LEU A 82 13.95 6.81 34.44
C LEU A 82 14.87 6.86 33.20
N VAL A 83 15.11 8.06 32.65
CA VAL A 83 16.05 8.24 31.52
C VAL A 83 17.50 7.97 31.93
N ALA A 84 17.90 8.40 33.13
CA ALA A 84 19.25 8.12 33.65
C ALA A 84 19.48 6.62 33.90
N ILE A 85 18.47 5.90 34.40
CA ILE A 85 18.52 4.44 34.59
C ILE A 85 18.56 3.72 33.24
N ALA A 86 17.80 4.17 32.24
CA ALA A 86 17.82 3.60 30.88
C ALA A 86 19.16 3.83 30.15
N ALA A 87 19.82 4.97 30.38
CA ALA A 87 21.14 5.25 29.83
C ALA A 87 22.23 4.39 30.50
N ALA A 88 22.14 4.16 31.81
CA ALA A 88 23.07 3.30 32.54
C ALA A 88 22.92 1.81 32.15
N THR A 89 21.70 1.33 31.90
CA THR A 89 21.47 -0.03 31.41
C THR A 89 21.92 -0.20 29.96
N ALA A 90 21.73 0.79 29.09
CA ALA A 90 22.24 0.75 27.72
C ALA A 90 23.77 0.69 27.66
N LEU A 91 24.46 1.45 28.51
CA LEU A 91 25.93 1.43 28.59
C LEU A 91 26.48 0.12 29.18
N ALA A 92 25.77 -0.49 30.15
CA ALA A 92 26.13 -1.81 30.66
C ALA A 92 25.96 -2.92 29.61
N ILE A 93 24.91 -2.86 28.78
CA ILE A 93 24.68 -3.81 27.69
C ILE A 93 25.78 -3.69 26.62
N VAL A 94 26.17 -2.47 26.23
CA VAL A 94 27.26 -2.25 25.26
C VAL A 94 28.61 -2.74 25.80
N PHE A 95 28.89 -2.56 27.10
CA PHE A 95 30.12 -3.05 27.73
C PHE A 95 30.19 -4.58 27.82
N ILE A 96 29.05 -5.27 28.02
CA ILE A 96 28.97 -6.74 28.05
C ILE A 96 29.10 -7.34 26.64
N VAL A 97 28.49 -6.71 25.63
CA VAL A 97 28.60 -7.16 24.22
C VAL A 97 30.01 -6.93 23.69
N ASN A 98 30.70 -5.86 24.09
CA ASN A 98 32.08 -5.60 23.64
C ASN A 98 33.15 -6.46 24.35
N ARG A 99 32.79 -7.20 25.40
CA ARG A 99 33.70 -8.07 26.17
C ARG A 99 33.55 -9.57 25.87
N SER A 100 32.53 -9.96 25.11
CA SER A 100 32.23 -11.36 24.76
C SER A 100 32.64 -11.74 23.32
N SER A 101 33.61 -11.03 22.75
CA SER A 101 34.29 -11.44 21.52
C SER A 101 35.30 -12.55 21.79
N GLY A 102 34.80 -13.76 22.01
CA GLY A 102 35.65 -14.94 22.09
C GLY A 102 34.90 -16.21 22.50
N THR A 103 34.34 -16.92 21.53
CA THR A 103 34.38 -18.40 21.40
C THR A 103 33.55 -18.86 20.20
N ALA A 104 33.97 -19.97 19.64
CA ALA A 104 33.69 -20.45 18.30
C ALA A 104 32.33 -21.17 18.13
N ALA A 105 31.95 -21.27 16.85
CA ALA A 105 31.22 -22.37 16.20
C ALA A 105 29.80 -22.72 16.69
N GLY A 106 28.84 -22.49 15.79
CA GLY A 106 27.49 -23.05 15.85
C GLY A 106 26.72 -22.64 14.60
N GLY A 107 26.95 -23.34 13.50
CA GLY A 107 26.28 -23.11 12.22
C GLY A 107 24.77 -23.38 12.32
N GLY A 108 24.02 -22.32 12.56
CA GLY A 108 22.59 -22.24 12.30
C GLY A 108 22.37 -21.21 11.20
N SER A 109 22.44 -21.66 9.94
CA SER A 109 22.05 -20.83 8.80
C SER A 109 20.54 -20.58 8.88
N GLN A 110 20.17 -19.49 9.54
CA GLN A 110 18.85 -18.92 9.36
C GLN A 110 18.79 -18.40 7.92
N SER A 111 18.02 -19.10 7.09
CA SER A 111 17.63 -18.68 5.75
C SER A 111 16.89 -17.34 5.85
N VAL A 112 17.63 -16.24 5.69
CA VAL A 112 17.04 -15.06 5.09
C VAL A 112 16.66 -15.50 3.68
N ALA A 113 15.36 -15.57 3.37
CA ALA A 113 14.88 -15.89 2.03
C ALA A 113 15.47 -14.86 1.07
N GLY A 114 16.58 -15.28 0.45
CA GLY A 114 17.54 -14.42 -0.23
C GLY A 114 16.86 -13.67 -1.36
N VAL A 115 17.20 -12.40 -1.49
CA VAL A 115 17.10 -11.75 -2.80
C VAL A 115 17.87 -12.65 -3.77
N SER A 116 17.20 -13.18 -4.80
CA SER A 116 17.87 -13.98 -5.82
C SER A 116 19.03 -13.17 -6.38
N THR A 117 20.19 -13.81 -6.52
CA THR A 117 21.44 -13.18 -7.00
C THR A 117 21.41 -12.85 -8.49
N SER A 118 20.31 -13.17 -9.19
CA SER A 118 20.09 -12.87 -10.61
C SER A 118 18.61 -12.68 -10.89
N VAL A 119 18.29 -11.87 -11.90
CA VAL A 119 16.93 -11.65 -12.39
C VAL A 119 16.60 -12.70 -13.45
N PRO A 120 15.43 -13.37 -13.38
CA PRO A 120 15.05 -14.34 -14.40
C PRO A 120 14.79 -13.66 -15.76
N PRO A 121 14.97 -14.38 -16.89
CA PRO A 121 14.63 -13.84 -18.20
C PRO A 121 13.12 -13.56 -18.33
N ALA A 122 12.76 -12.62 -19.20
CA ALA A 122 11.37 -12.26 -19.45
C ALA A 122 10.62 -13.37 -20.21
N ASP A 123 9.82 -14.15 -19.49
CA ASP A 123 8.82 -15.03 -20.09
C ASP A 123 7.53 -14.24 -20.40
N THR A 124 7.24 -14.09 -21.69
CA THR A 124 6.07 -13.36 -22.22
C THR A 124 4.99 -14.29 -22.80
N SER A 125 5.11 -15.59 -22.54
CA SER A 125 4.12 -16.59 -22.92
C SER A 125 2.99 -16.72 -21.89
N GLY A 126 1.88 -17.34 -22.32
CA GLY A 126 0.71 -17.60 -21.49
C GLY A 126 -0.49 -16.71 -21.76
N THR A 127 -1.48 -16.84 -20.89
CA THR A 127 -2.70 -16.04 -20.84
C THR A 127 -2.45 -14.65 -20.28
N TYR A 128 -3.44 -13.76 -20.40
CA TYR A 128 -3.38 -12.44 -19.78
C TYR A 128 -3.14 -12.52 -18.26
N ALA A 129 -3.91 -13.36 -17.55
CA ALA A 129 -3.83 -13.51 -16.10
C ALA A 129 -2.45 -14.01 -15.64
N GLU A 130 -1.90 -15.01 -16.33
CA GLU A 130 -0.55 -15.53 -16.02
C GLU A 130 0.53 -14.47 -16.23
N LEU A 131 0.40 -13.63 -17.28
CA LEU A 131 1.34 -12.54 -17.51
C LEU A 131 1.26 -11.46 -16.44
N VAL A 132 0.05 -11.06 -16.03
CA VAL A 132 -0.13 -10.07 -14.95
C VAL A 132 0.45 -10.62 -13.64
N GLN A 133 0.11 -11.85 -13.26
CA GLN A 133 0.64 -12.46 -12.05
C GLN A 133 2.18 -12.53 -12.06
N ARG A 134 2.77 -12.94 -13.19
CA ARG A 134 4.24 -12.98 -13.34
C ARG A 134 4.86 -11.59 -13.25
N ALA A 135 4.26 -10.60 -13.91
CA ALA A 135 4.74 -9.23 -13.88
C ALA A 135 4.67 -8.61 -12.48
N ASN A 136 3.59 -8.86 -11.73
CA ASN A 136 3.45 -8.44 -10.34
C ASN A 136 4.55 -9.06 -9.47
N SER A 137 4.79 -10.37 -9.59
CA SER A 137 5.86 -11.04 -8.84
C SER A 137 7.25 -10.49 -9.14
N LEU A 138 7.53 -10.12 -10.40
CA LEU A 138 8.78 -9.47 -10.80
C LEU A 138 8.88 -8.05 -10.23
N TYR A 139 7.77 -7.31 -10.24
CA TYR A 139 7.69 -5.97 -9.66
C TYR A 139 7.97 -6.01 -8.15
N ASP A 140 7.37 -6.94 -7.42
CA ASP A 140 7.59 -7.11 -5.97
C ASP A 140 9.05 -7.45 -5.65
N GLN A 141 9.70 -8.26 -6.49
CA GLN A 141 11.13 -8.54 -6.36
C GLN A 141 11.99 -7.30 -6.62
N GLY A 142 11.64 -6.49 -7.62
CA GLY A 142 12.28 -5.21 -7.86
C GLY A 142 12.13 -4.23 -6.69
N ALA A 143 10.93 -4.17 -6.11
CA ALA A 143 10.65 -3.37 -4.91
C ALA A 143 11.43 -3.88 -3.69
N LYS A 144 11.50 -5.20 -3.47
CA LYS A 144 12.33 -5.79 -2.41
C LYS A 144 13.82 -5.48 -2.62
N ALA A 145 14.32 -5.62 -3.85
CA ALA A 145 15.70 -5.30 -4.19
C ALA A 145 16.02 -3.81 -4.00
N SER A 146 15.03 -2.91 -4.21
CA SER A 146 15.20 -1.47 -3.97
C SER A 146 15.46 -1.09 -2.50
N GLN A 147 15.15 -1.99 -1.57
CA GLN A 147 15.45 -1.81 -0.14
C GLN A 147 16.92 -2.08 0.18
N ASP A 148 17.63 -2.81 -0.69
CA ASP A 148 19.07 -2.99 -0.60
C ASP A 148 19.77 -1.77 -1.21
N THR A 149 20.39 -0.97 -0.33
CA THR A 149 21.08 0.27 -0.71
C THR A 149 22.44 0.03 -1.36
N SER A 150 22.91 -1.22 -1.44
CA SER A 150 24.13 -1.56 -2.16
C SER A 150 23.98 -1.30 -3.67
N ALA A 151 25.11 -1.08 -4.35
CA ALA A 151 25.11 -0.94 -5.81
C ALA A 151 24.51 -2.17 -6.50
N ASN A 152 24.69 -3.35 -5.91
CA ASN A 152 24.11 -4.60 -6.40
C ASN A 152 22.58 -4.62 -6.24
N GLY A 153 22.06 -4.22 -5.07
CA GLY A 153 20.63 -4.10 -4.84
C GLY A 153 19.94 -3.14 -5.81
N GLN A 154 20.56 -1.98 -6.06
CA GLN A 154 20.09 -1.00 -7.03
C GLN A 154 20.07 -1.54 -8.46
N ALA A 155 21.15 -2.21 -8.89
CA ALA A 155 21.23 -2.82 -10.21
C ALA A 155 20.17 -3.90 -10.41
N LEU A 156 20.03 -4.81 -9.43
CA LEU A 156 19.00 -5.85 -9.46
C LEU A 156 17.59 -5.26 -9.49
N SER A 157 17.33 -4.21 -8.70
CA SER A 157 16.04 -3.54 -8.68
C SER A 157 15.64 -3.02 -10.06
N ALA A 158 16.53 -2.26 -10.71
CA ALA A 158 16.28 -1.73 -12.06
C ALA A 158 16.07 -2.86 -13.08
N GLU A 159 16.82 -3.96 -12.97
CA GLU A 159 16.70 -5.12 -13.86
C GLU A 159 15.36 -5.86 -13.66
N TYR A 160 14.93 -6.09 -12.42
CA TYR A 160 13.61 -6.67 -12.11
C TYR A 160 12.48 -5.82 -12.71
N PHE A 161 12.53 -4.50 -12.54
CA PHE A 161 11.54 -3.61 -13.13
C PHE A 161 11.58 -3.62 -14.67
N ALA A 162 12.77 -3.76 -15.28
CA ALA A 162 12.89 -3.88 -16.73
C ALA A 162 12.25 -5.17 -17.26
N VAL A 163 12.43 -6.29 -16.54
CA VAL A 163 11.80 -7.57 -16.89
C VAL A 163 10.29 -7.51 -16.64
N ALA A 164 9.84 -6.97 -15.51
CA ALA A 164 8.42 -6.74 -15.23
C ALA A 164 7.76 -5.91 -16.34
N ALA A 165 8.40 -4.83 -16.78
CA ALA A 165 7.91 -3.99 -17.87
C ALA A 165 7.71 -4.78 -19.18
N LYS A 166 8.61 -5.71 -19.52
CA LYS A 166 8.46 -6.57 -20.71
C LYS A 166 7.25 -7.51 -20.58
N VAL A 167 7.03 -8.08 -19.40
CA VAL A 167 5.90 -8.99 -19.15
C VAL A 167 4.58 -8.22 -19.11
N TYR A 168 4.51 -7.06 -18.45
CA TYR A 168 3.35 -6.17 -18.50
C TYR A 168 3.06 -5.68 -19.92
N ALA A 169 4.08 -5.38 -20.73
CA ALA A 169 3.86 -5.02 -22.13
C ALA A 169 3.20 -6.16 -22.92
N ALA A 170 3.53 -7.43 -22.63
CA ALA A 170 2.88 -8.58 -23.23
C ALA A 170 1.42 -8.72 -22.74
N ALA A 171 1.15 -8.49 -21.45
CA ALA A 171 -0.21 -8.47 -20.91
C ALA A 171 -1.06 -7.37 -21.57
N TRP A 172 -0.53 -6.15 -21.63
CA TRP A 172 -1.19 -4.99 -22.26
C TRP A 172 -1.49 -5.20 -23.75
N LYS A 173 -0.62 -5.92 -24.48
CA LYS A 173 -0.90 -6.27 -25.88
C LYS A 173 -2.11 -7.20 -26.04
N LYS A 174 -2.34 -8.10 -25.07
CA LYS A 174 -3.49 -9.01 -25.09
C LYS A 174 -4.80 -8.30 -24.72
N GLN A 175 -4.74 -7.41 -23.73
CA GLN A 175 -5.91 -6.64 -23.28
C GLN A 175 -5.52 -5.17 -23.12
N PRO A 176 -5.51 -4.40 -24.22
CA PRO A 176 -5.22 -2.97 -24.15
C PRO A 176 -6.39 -2.24 -23.48
N GLY A 177 -6.09 -1.37 -22.52
CA GLY A 177 -7.08 -0.49 -21.91
C GLY A 177 -7.37 -0.75 -20.43
N ASP A 178 -6.87 -1.84 -19.84
CA ASP A 178 -6.91 -2.07 -18.38
C ASP A 178 -6.04 -1.02 -17.67
N PRO A 179 -6.62 0.00 -17.00
CA PRO A 179 -5.84 1.11 -16.48
C PRO A 179 -4.88 0.69 -15.37
N ALA A 180 -5.16 -0.39 -14.62
CA ALA A 180 -4.25 -0.89 -13.59
C ALA A 180 -2.98 -1.44 -14.23
N VAL A 181 -3.12 -2.41 -15.13
CA VAL A 181 -1.98 -3.03 -15.83
C VAL A 181 -1.19 -2.02 -16.66
N GLY A 182 -1.87 -1.08 -17.31
CA GLY A 182 -1.20 0.00 -18.05
C GLY A 182 -0.38 0.92 -17.14
N THR A 183 -0.85 1.17 -15.91
CA THR A 183 -0.16 1.99 -14.91
C THR A 183 1.03 1.24 -14.32
N ASP A 184 0.88 -0.05 -14.02
CA ASP A 184 1.98 -0.87 -13.49
C ASP A 184 3.07 -1.10 -14.54
N TYR A 185 2.68 -1.21 -15.82
CA TYR A 185 3.60 -1.20 -16.94
C TYR A 185 4.43 0.10 -16.96
N ALA A 186 3.77 1.26 -16.91
CA ALA A 186 4.45 2.56 -16.90
C ALA A 186 5.35 2.70 -15.67
N THR A 187 4.91 2.23 -14.51
CA THR A 187 5.68 2.28 -13.26
C THR A 187 6.93 1.41 -13.32
N SER A 188 6.82 0.22 -13.91
CA SER A 188 7.97 -0.66 -14.16
C SER A 188 8.97 -0.02 -15.14
N LEU A 189 8.48 0.63 -16.19
CA LEU A 189 9.34 1.41 -17.09
C LEU A 189 10.08 2.52 -16.34
N PHE A 190 9.38 3.26 -15.47
CA PHE A 190 9.95 4.34 -14.69
C PHE A 190 11.08 3.85 -13.77
N TYR A 191 10.84 2.83 -12.95
CA TYR A 191 11.86 2.31 -12.04
C TYR A 191 13.01 1.59 -12.76
N SER A 192 12.82 1.15 -14.01
CA SER A 192 13.91 0.67 -14.86
C SER A 192 14.75 1.80 -15.51
N GLY A 193 14.45 3.07 -15.20
CA GLY A 193 15.13 4.24 -15.75
C GLY A 193 14.58 4.75 -17.10
N GLN A 194 13.55 4.10 -17.66
CA GLN A 194 12.96 4.46 -18.95
C GLN A 194 11.85 5.51 -18.81
N ILE A 195 12.19 6.67 -18.24
CA ILE A 195 11.24 7.73 -17.84
C ILE A 195 10.36 8.21 -19.01
N ASP A 196 10.95 8.44 -20.19
CA ASP A 196 10.18 8.88 -21.36
C ASP A 196 9.19 7.83 -21.88
N ALA A 197 9.55 6.54 -21.76
CA ALA A 197 8.66 5.45 -22.12
C ALA A 197 7.51 5.33 -21.10
N ALA A 198 7.80 5.53 -19.81
CA ALA A 198 6.79 5.56 -18.75
C ALA A 198 5.76 6.67 -19.00
N ILE A 199 6.20 7.89 -19.32
CA ILE A 199 5.30 9.02 -19.64
C ILE A 199 4.43 8.69 -20.88
N LYS A 200 5.03 8.17 -21.95
CA LYS A 200 4.27 7.77 -23.14
C LYS A 200 3.23 6.69 -22.86
N GLN A 201 3.54 5.74 -21.98
CA GLN A 201 2.60 4.67 -21.63
C GLN A 201 1.50 5.18 -20.71
N ILE A 202 1.81 5.98 -19.70
CA ILE A 202 0.80 6.53 -18.79
C ILE A 202 -0.16 7.49 -19.50
N ASP A 203 0.32 8.21 -20.52
CA ASP A 203 -0.53 9.02 -21.40
C ASP A 203 -1.56 8.19 -22.16
N LYS A 204 -1.23 6.96 -22.58
CA LYS A 204 -2.20 6.06 -23.21
C LYS A 204 -3.27 5.59 -22.24
N VAL A 205 -2.89 5.33 -20.98
CA VAL A 205 -3.83 4.96 -19.92
C VAL A 205 -4.82 6.11 -19.69
N LEU A 206 -4.30 7.32 -19.50
CA LEU A 206 -5.11 8.52 -19.22
C LEU A 206 -5.94 8.98 -20.41
N ALA A 207 -5.51 8.71 -21.65
CA ALA A 207 -6.32 8.99 -22.83
C ALA A 207 -7.62 8.17 -22.88
N LYS A 208 -7.65 7.00 -22.23
CA LYS A 208 -8.86 6.15 -22.13
C LYS A 208 -9.57 6.29 -20.78
N ASN A 209 -8.81 6.49 -19.71
CA ASN A 209 -9.29 6.59 -18.35
C ASN A 209 -8.77 7.88 -17.71
N PRO A 210 -9.31 9.06 -18.10
CA PRO A 210 -8.73 10.37 -17.74
C PRO A 210 -8.81 10.67 -16.24
N THR A 211 -9.64 9.96 -15.50
CA THR A 211 -9.81 10.10 -14.04
C THR A 211 -9.22 8.93 -13.27
N TYR A 212 -8.40 8.07 -13.89
CA TYR A 212 -7.73 6.99 -13.17
C TYR A 212 -6.65 7.57 -12.25
N GLN A 213 -6.99 7.69 -10.97
CA GLN A 213 -6.25 8.50 -10.01
C GLN A 213 -4.79 8.09 -9.86
N ASN A 214 -4.52 6.78 -9.79
CA ASN A 214 -3.16 6.25 -9.67
C ASN A 214 -2.30 6.64 -10.88
N ALA A 215 -2.87 6.67 -12.09
CA ALA A 215 -2.14 7.09 -13.28
C ALA A 215 -1.84 8.61 -13.29
N LEU A 216 -2.77 9.43 -12.80
CA LEU A 216 -2.55 10.88 -12.65
C LEU A 216 -1.42 11.16 -11.66
N TYR A 217 -1.46 10.52 -10.49
CA TYR A 217 -0.41 10.61 -9.48
C TYR A 217 0.95 10.16 -10.03
N ASN A 218 0.99 8.99 -10.66
CA ASN A 218 2.22 8.44 -11.23
C ASN A 218 2.79 9.30 -12.37
N LYS A 219 1.94 9.85 -13.24
CA LYS A 219 2.36 10.81 -14.27
C LYS A 219 3.04 12.02 -13.64
N GLY A 220 2.49 12.55 -12.54
CA GLY A 220 3.12 13.62 -11.77
C GLY A 220 4.53 13.26 -11.30
N ASN A 221 4.70 12.06 -10.72
CA ASN A 221 5.99 11.57 -10.25
C ASN A 221 7.02 11.47 -11.39
N TYR A 222 6.62 10.93 -12.54
CA TYR A 222 7.52 10.76 -13.69
C TYR A 222 7.96 12.10 -14.27
N LEU A 223 7.03 13.05 -14.40
CA LEU A 223 7.32 14.40 -14.86
C LEU A 223 8.22 15.17 -13.89
N ALA A 224 7.98 15.04 -12.58
CA ALA A 224 8.82 15.67 -11.56
C ALA A 224 10.24 15.12 -11.59
N MET A 225 10.42 13.80 -11.76
CA MET A 225 11.75 13.22 -11.93
C MET A 225 12.44 13.75 -13.19
N LYS A 226 11.73 13.79 -14.33
CA LYS A 226 12.28 14.35 -15.57
C LYS A 226 12.65 15.83 -15.42
N ALA A 227 11.86 16.60 -14.66
CA ALA A 227 12.15 17.99 -14.36
C ALA A 227 13.43 18.14 -13.53
N ARG A 228 13.65 17.27 -12.54
CA ARG A 228 14.87 17.26 -11.72
C ARG A 228 16.11 16.95 -12.55
N ILE A 229 16.03 15.97 -13.45
CA ILE A 229 17.12 15.65 -14.39
C ILE A 229 17.42 16.87 -15.28
N ALA A 230 16.40 17.45 -15.92
CA ALA A 230 16.57 18.64 -16.75
C ALA A 230 17.20 19.82 -15.99
N LYS A 231 16.84 20.00 -14.71
CA LYS A 231 17.42 21.03 -13.83
C LYS A 231 18.89 20.74 -13.53
N GLN A 232 19.24 19.48 -13.24
CA GLN A 232 20.62 19.05 -13.01
C GLN A 232 21.51 19.26 -14.24
N ASP A 233 20.95 19.08 -15.44
CA ASP A 233 21.61 19.33 -16.71
C ASP A 233 21.69 20.83 -17.08
N GLY A 234 21.22 21.73 -16.22
CA GLY A 234 21.21 23.17 -16.44
C GLY A 234 20.07 23.67 -17.33
N ASN A 235 19.19 22.79 -17.82
CA ASN A 235 18.03 23.14 -18.63
C ASN A 235 16.85 23.61 -17.77
N THR A 236 17.01 24.79 -17.18
CA THR A 236 16.04 25.38 -16.24
C THR A 236 14.68 25.67 -16.88
N ALA A 237 14.66 26.00 -18.18
CA ALA A 237 13.42 26.27 -18.91
C ALA A 237 12.56 25.01 -19.04
N GLU A 238 13.16 23.89 -19.46
CA GLU A 238 12.44 22.61 -19.56
C GLU A 238 12.05 22.08 -18.18
N ALA A 239 12.93 22.21 -17.17
CA ALA A 239 12.61 21.82 -15.80
C ALA A 239 11.36 22.56 -15.28
N THR A 240 11.27 23.88 -15.50
CA THR A 240 10.12 24.69 -15.07
C THR A 240 8.83 24.21 -15.73
N LYS A 241 8.86 23.95 -17.04
CA LYS A 241 7.71 23.42 -17.78
C LYS A 241 7.28 22.05 -17.25
N LEU A 242 8.23 21.14 -17.03
CA LEU A 242 7.95 19.79 -16.54
C LEU A 242 7.40 19.80 -15.10
N PHE A 243 7.92 20.66 -14.20
CA PHE A 243 7.36 20.82 -12.86
C PHE A 243 5.91 21.35 -12.90
N ALA A 244 5.61 22.29 -13.80
CA ALA A 244 4.23 22.77 -13.97
C ALA A 244 3.29 21.65 -14.45
N GLN A 245 3.73 20.80 -15.38
CA GLN A 245 2.97 19.62 -15.83
C GLN A 245 2.81 18.58 -14.71
N ALA A 246 3.84 18.37 -13.89
CA ALA A 246 3.77 17.49 -12.73
C ALA A 246 2.73 17.99 -11.73
N LYS A 247 2.77 19.28 -11.39
CA LYS A 247 1.79 19.94 -10.51
C LYS A 247 0.36 19.74 -11.00
N ALA A 248 0.10 20.02 -12.29
CA ALA A 248 -1.23 19.82 -12.88
C ALA A 248 -1.71 18.36 -12.81
N SER A 249 -0.80 17.39 -12.93
CA SER A 249 -1.13 15.97 -12.81
C SER A 249 -1.49 15.60 -11.36
N TYR A 250 -0.79 16.15 -10.38
CA TYR A 250 -1.13 15.96 -8.96
C TYR A 250 -2.46 16.62 -8.59
N GLU A 251 -2.71 17.86 -9.02
CA GLU A 251 -3.98 18.55 -8.81
C GLU A 251 -5.16 17.73 -9.37
N ALA A 252 -4.98 17.18 -10.57
CA ALA A 252 -5.97 16.29 -11.18
C ALA A 252 -6.19 15.02 -10.34
N ALA A 253 -5.13 14.41 -9.80
CA ALA A 253 -5.24 13.24 -8.92
C ALA A 253 -5.97 13.61 -7.60
N VAL A 254 -5.65 14.74 -6.96
CA VAL A 254 -6.32 15.22 -5.75
C VAL A 254 -7.81 15.46 -6.01
N LYS A 255 -8.17 15.99 -7.18
CA LYS A 255 -9.57 16.26 -7.55
C LYS A 255 -10.43 14.99 -7.68
N VAL A 256 -9.84 13.84 -8.03
CA VAL A 256 -10.59 12.58 -8.15
C VAL A 256 -11.10 12.12 -6.79
N ASP A 257 -10.19 11.97 -5.82
CA ASP A 257 -10.52 11.70 -4.43
C ASP A 257 -9.38 12.18 -3.51
N PRO A 258 -9.51 13.30 -2.79
CA PRO A 258 -8.44 13.82 -1.94
C PRO A 258 -8.16 12.95 -0.70
N ASN A 259 -9.06 12.03 -0.34
CA ASN A 259 -8.94 11.21 0.86
C ASN A 259 -8.34 9.82 0.60
N SER A 260 -8.26 9.40 -0.66
CA SER A 260 -7.54 8.19 -1.04
C SER A 260 -6.04 8.31 -0.77
N GLU A 261 -5.33 7.19 -0.75
CA GLU A 261 -3.87 7.18 -0.57
C GLU A 261 -3.18 8.01 -1.66
N SER A 262 -3.52 7.78 -2.92
CA SER A 262 -3.01 8.55 -4.07
C SER A 262 -3.38 10.02 -4.01
N GLY A 263 -4.58 10.38 -3.52
CA GLY A 263 -4.98 11.77 -3.34
C GLY A 263 -4.12 12.50 -2.30
N LYS A 264 -3.91 11.88 -1.14
CA LYS A 264 -3.05 12.42 -0.08
C LYS A 264 -1.60 12.53 -0.53
N ALA A 265 -1.07 11.50 -1.19
CA ALA A 265 0.28 11.50 -1.73
C ALA A 265 0.46 12.56 -2.81
N ALA A 266 -0.52 12.72 -3.71
CA ALA A 266 -0.52 13.77 -4.72
C ALA A 266 -0.51 15.16 -4.11
N ALA A 267 -1.33 15.44 -3.08
CA ALA A 267 -1.36 16.73 -2.40
C ALA A 267 0.01 17.09 -1.77
N GLN A 268 0.69 16.10 -1.18
CA GLN A 268 2.04 16.29 -0.65
C GLN A 268 3.05 16.61 -1.76
N GLN A 269 3.04 15.85 -2.87
CA GLN A 269 3.96 16.07 -3.98
C GLN A 269 3.70 17.39 -4.71
N GLU A 270 2.44 17.80 -4.85
CA GLU A 270 2.04 19.10 -5.40
C GLU A 270 2.74 20.25 -4.65
N ALA A 271 2.73 20.18 -3.31
CA ALA A 271 3.37 21.19 -2.46
C ALA A 271 4.91 21.20 -2.59
N LEU A 272 5.53 20.06 -2.89
CA LEU A 272 6.98 19.96 -3.13
C LEU A 272 7.36 20.54 -4.49
N VAL A 273 6.66 20.16 -5.56
CA VAL A 273 6.97 20.67 -6.90
C VAL A 273 6.67 22.17 -7.04
N ALA A 274 5.72 22.71 -6.27
CA ALA A 274 5.49 24.16 -6.17
C ALA A 274 6.70 24.93 -5.60
N LYS A 275 7.58 24.26 -4.85
CA LYS A 275 8.84 24.81 -4.33
C LYS A 275 10.03 24.51 -5.24
N GLY A 276 9.81 23.85 -6.39
CA GLY A 276 10.86 23.40 -7.30
C GLY A 276 11.73 22.28 -6.72
N GLN A 277 11.17 21.49 -5.79
CA GLN A 277 11.79 20.34 -5.13
C GLN A 277 11.45 19.03 -5.82
#